data_AF-A0A3B9HN95-F1
#
_entry.id   AF-A0A3B9HN95-F1
#
_cell.length_a   1.000
_cell.length_b   1.000
_cell.length_c   1.000
_cell.angle_alpha   90.00
_cell.angle_beta   90.00
_cell.angle_gamma   90.00
#
_symmetry.space_group_name_H-M   'P 1'
#
loop_
_entity.id
_entity.type
_entity.pdbx_description
1 polymer ?
#
loop_
_entity_poly.entity_id
_entity_poly.type
_entity_poly.pdbx_seq_one_letter_code
_entity_poly.pdbx_strand_id
1 'polypeptide(L)' 'MEYNKLLKAWYERQEWSAFPFQESLAQAYAEGLHGLLNAPTGSGKTYAMFLPALCYSISQESNRKKAGHLRIIWITPLRA' A
#
# COMPACT_ATOMS: atom_id res chain seq x y z
N MET A 1 8.83 8.71 -7.16
CA MET A 1 10.06 7.88 -7.24
C MET A 1 10.33 7.12 -5.96
N GLU A 2 10.25 7.72 -4.77
CA GLU A 2 10.49 7.03 -3.49
C GLU A 2 9.43 5.95 -3.17
N TYR A 3 8.16 6.22 -3.43
CA TYR A 3 7.04 5.29 -3.25
C TYR A 3 7.25 3.91 -3.91
N ASN A 4 7.49 3.89 -5.23
CA ASN A 4 7.71 2.66 -5.99
C ASN A 4 8.97 1.91 -5.52
N LYS A 5 10.01 2.63 -5.08
CA LYS A 5 11.23 2.04 -4.54
C LYS A 5 10.95 1.30 -3.22
N LEU A 6 10.15 1.89 -2.33
CA LEU A 6 9.76 1.26 -1.07
C LEU A 6 8.93 -0.01 -1.29
N LEU A 7 7.96 0.04 -2.21
CA LEU A 7 7.16 -1.12 -2.58
C LEU A 7 8.03 -2.26 -3.11
N LYS A 8 8.89 -1.96 -4.09
CA LYS A 8 9.76 -2.95 -4.72
C LYS A 8 10.72 -3.57 -3.70
N ALA A 9 11.36 -2.75 -2.86
CA ALA A 9 12.28 -3.23 -1.84
C ALA A 9 11.59 -4.14 -0.81
N TRP A 10 10.32 -3.88 -0.49
CA TRP A 10 9.56 -4.75 0.41
C TRP A 10 9.30 -6.12 -0.22
N TYR A 11 8.82 -6.17 -1.47
CA TYR A 11 8.59 -7.44 -2.19
C TYR A 11 9.89 -8.22 -2.39
N GLU A 12 10.97 -7.55 -2.82
CA GLU A 12 12.30 -8.16 -2.97
C GLU A 12 12.79 -8.77 -1.66
N ARG A 13 12.60 -8.08 -0.52
CA ARG A 13 12.98 -8.60 0.81
C ARG A 13 12.17 -9.82 1.23
N GLN A 14 10.92 -9.96 0.77
CA GLN A 14 10.12 -11.16 1.02
C GLN A 14 10.43 -12.30 0.03
N GLU A 15 11.30 -12.06 -0.97
CA GLU A 15 11.48 -12.95 -2.12
C GLU A 15 10.17 -13.22 -2.88
N TRP A 16 9.29 -12.21 -2.91
CA TRP A 16 7.97 -12.30 -3.53
C TRP A 16 7.89 -11.45 -4.80
N SER A 17 6.97 -11.81 -5.70
CA SER A 17 6.55 -10.97 -6.82
C SER A 17 5.11 -10.52 -6.61
N ALA A 18 4.84 -9.24 -6.89
CA ALA A 18 3.49 -8.71 -6.82
C ALA A 18 2.61 -9.35 -7.90
N PHE A 19 1.35 -9.61 -7.58
CA PHE A 19 0.37 -9.99 -8.60
C PHE A 19 -0.01 -8.78 -9.47
N PRO A 20 -0.41 -8.97 -10.73
CA PRO A 20 -0.77 -7.86 -11.63
C PRO A 20 -1.83 -6.90 -11.05
N PHE A 21 -2.81 -7.43 -10.31
CA PHE A 21 -3.86 -6.61 -9.69
C PHE A 21 -3.33 -5.75 -8.52
N GLN A 22 -2.28 -6.20 -7.83
CA GLN A 22 -1.63 -5.44 -6.75
C GLN A 22 -0.86 -4.26 -7.33
N GLU A 23 -0.15 -4.47 -8.45
CA GLU A 23 0.55 -3.39 -9.17
C GLU A 23 -0.44 -2.36 -9.73
N SER A 24 -1.53 -2.82 -10.34
CA SER A 24 -2.59 -1.95 -10.88
C SER A 24 -3.21 -1.07 -9.80
N LEU A 25 -3.52 -1.65 -8.63
CA LEU A 25 -4.05 -0.90 -7.49
C LEU A 25 -3.02 0.05 -6.88
N ALA A 26 -1.76 -0.37 -6.76
CA ALA A 26 -0.69 0.48 -6.26
C ALA A 26 -0.49 1.72 -7.13
N GLN A 27 -0.61 1.57 -8.45
CA GLN A 27 -0.56 2.67 -9.41
C GLN A 27 -1.79 3.58 -9.28
N ALA A 28 -3.00 3.03 -9.29
CA ALA A 28 -4.24 3.81 -9.14
C ALA A 28 -4.26 4.60 -7.82
N TYR A 29 -3.77 4.00 -6.73
CA TYR A 29 -3.64 4.66 -5.43
C TYR A 29 -2.63 5.82 -5.47
N ALA A 30 -1.48 5.64 -6.14
CA ALA A 30 -0.49 6.70 -6.29
C ALA A 30 -0.99 7.90 -7.11
N GLU A 31 -1.93 7.65 -8.03
CA GLU A 31 -2.63 8.67 -8.82
C GLU A 31 -3.76 9.38 -8.04
N GLY A 32 -4.02 8.97 -6.79
CA GLY A 32 -5.05 9.57 -5.95
C GLY A 32 -6.47 9.09 -6.27
N LEU A 33 -6.61 7.95 -6.95
CA LEU A 33 -7.90 7.38 -7.30
C LEU A 33 -8.52 6.60 -6.13
N HIS A 34 -9.86 6.53 -6.12
CA HIS A 34 -10.62 5.66 -5.24
C HIS A 34 -10.93 4.34 -5.95
N GLY A 35 -10.98 3.22 -5.20
CA GLY A 35 -11.18 1.91 -5.81
C GLY A 35 -11.84 0.89 -4.90
N LEU A 36 -12.43 -0.13 -5.52
CA LEU A 36 -12.99 -1.32 -4.89
C LEU A 36 -12.26 -2.55 -5.42
N LEU A 37 -11.65 -3.32 -4.51
CA LEU A 37 -11.01 -4.59 -4.85
C LEU A 37 -11.95 -5.76 -4.57
N ASN A 38 -12.31 -6.49 -5.62
CA ASN A 38 -12.93 -7.81 -5.50
C ASN A 38 -11.92 -8.89 -5.87
N ALA A 39 -11.51 -9.71 -4.91
CA ALA A 39 -10.60 -10.83 -5.15
C ALA A 39 -10.81 -11.96 -4.12
N PRO A 40 -10.47 -13.21 -4.43
CA PRO A 40 -10.71 -14.36 -3.55
C PRO A 40 -9.81 -14.33 -2.30
N THR A 41 -10.17 -15.09 -1.26
CA THR A 41 -9.32 -15.28 -0.07
C THR A 41 -7.99 -15.92 -0.46
N GLY A 42 -6.91 -15.56 0.24
CA GLY A 42 -5.56 -16.06 -0.07
C GLY A 42 -4.85 -15.37 -1.24
N SER A 43 -5.48 -14.43 -1.96
CA SER A 43 -4.84 -13.73 -3.08
C SER A 43 -3.86 -12.62 -2.67
N GLY A 44 -3.72 -12.32 -1.37
CA GLY A 44 -2.88 -11.21 -0.91
C GLY A 44 -3.53 -9.83 -1.05
N LYS A 45 -4.87 -9.72 -0.93
CA LYS A 45 -5.61 -8.44 -0.94
C LYS A 45 -5.09 -7.42 0.07
N THR A 46 -4.61 -7.86 1.24
CA THR A 46 -4.01 -6.97 2.23
C THR A 46 -2.83 -6.20 1.65
N TYR A 47 -1.92 -6.89 0.97
CA TYR A 47 -0.75 -6.27 0.33
C TYR A 47 -1.15 -5.37 -0.86
N ALA A 48 -2.28 -5.64 -1.51
CA ALA A 48 -2.78 -4.85 -2.63
C ALA A 48 -3.13 -3.41 -2.27
N MET A 49 -3.46 -3.10 -1.00
CA MET A 49 -3.85 -1.75 -0.57
C MET A 49 -3.09 -1.25 0.65
N PHE A 50 -2.86 -2.10 1.66
CA PHE A 50 -2.19 -1.67 2.88
C PHE A 50 -0.74 -1.25 2.62
N LEU A 51 -0.01 -2.02 1.81
CA LEU A 51 1.39 -1.75 1.49
C LEU A 51 1.53 -0.46 0.65
N PRO A 52 0.74 -0.23 -0.42
CA PRO A 52 0.62 1.07 -1.08
C PRO A 52 0.36 2.25 -0.12
N ALA A 53 -0.64 2.15 0.76
CA ALA A 53 -0.96 3.23 1.69
C ALA A 53 0.22 3.53 2.64
N LEU A 54 0.89 2.50 3.14
CA LEU A 54 2.06 2.62 4.01
C LEU A 54 3.26 3.25 3.29
N CYS A 55 3.62 2.75 2.12
CA CYS A 55 4.74 3.28 1.33
C CYS A 55 4.50 4.73 0.92
N TYR A 56 3.26 5.08 0.55
CA TYR A 56 2.90 6.45 0.24
C TYR A 56 3.06 7.34 1.46
N SER A 57 2.50 6.91 2.59
CA SER A 57 2.64 7.59 3.88
C SER A 57 4.11 7.87 4.22
N ILE A 58 5.00 6.88 4.13
CA ILE A 58 6.44 7.03 4.41
C ILE A 58 7.11 7.98 3.42
N SER A 59 6.78 7.89 2.12
CA SER A 59 7.39 8.77 1.09
C SER A 59 7.08 10.26 1.29
N GLN A 60 6.01 10.58 2.04
CA GLN A 60 5.63 11.95 2.37
C GLN A 60 6.31 12.46 3.67
N GLU A 61 6.99 11.60 4.43
CA GLU A 61 7.69 11.91 5.70
C GLU A 61 8.92 12.81 5.50
N SER A 62 9.48 12.85 4.29
CA SER A 62 10.55 13.80 3.91
C SER A 62 10.17 15.26 4.20
N ASN A 63 8.88 15.55 4.33
CA ASN A 63 8.34 16.80 4.85
C ASN A 63 8.15 16.70 6.39
N ARG A 64 9.25 16.88 7.15
CA ARG A 64 9.37 16.75 8.63
C ARG A 64 8.24 17.40 9.46
N LYS A 65 7.48 18.34 8.89
CA LYS A 65 6.31 18.97 9.52
C LYS A 65 5.15 18.00 9.78
N LYS A 66 5.15 16.80 9.19
CA LYS A 66 4.05 15.81 9.32
C LYS A 66 4.38 14.60 10.19
N ALA A 67 5.54 14.56 10.85
CA ALA A 67 5.90 13.46 11.73
C ALA A 67 4.92 13.38 12.92
N GLY A 68 4.35 12.20 13.16
CA GLY A 68 3.45 11.94 14.30
C GLY A 68 1.95 12.16 14.07
N HIS A 69 1.50 12.54 12.87
CA HIS A 69 0.07 12.64 12.56
C HIS A 69 -0.54 11.33 12.04
N LEU A 70 -1.84 11.13 12.27
CA LEU A 70 -2.61 10.03 11.67
C LEU A 70 -2.62 10.16 10.13
N ARG A 71 -2.24 9.09 9.42
CA ARG A 71 -2.17 9.06 7.95
C ARG A 71 -3.03 8.00 7.29
N ILE A 72 -3.33 6.90 7.98
CA ILE A 72 -4.07 5.76 7.44
C ILE A 72 -5.09 5.33 8.48
N ILE A 73 -6.35 5.17 8.07
CA ILE A 73 -7.41 4.54 8.87
C ILE A 73 -7.75 3.23 8.17
N TRP A 74 -7.52 2.12 8.87
CA TRP A 74 -7.85 0.78 8.39
C TRP A 74 -9.03 0.25 9.19
N ILE A 75 -10.18 0.06 8.52
CA ILE A 75 -11.43 -0.33 9.18
C ILE A 75 -11.70 -1.79 8.85
N THR A 76 -11.75 -2.63 9.88
CA THR A 76 -12.15 -4.04 9.75
C THR A 76 -13.48 -4.27 10.45
N PRO A 77 -14.38 -5.11 9.89
CA PRO A 77 -15.65 -5.43 10.55
C PRO A 77 -15.47 -6.33 11.78
N LEU A 78 -14.33 -7.00 11.90
CA LEU A 78 -13.99 -7.94 12.98
C LEU A 78 -12.63 -7.57 13.59
N ARG A 79 -12.40 -7.96 14.86
CA ARG A 79 -11.18 -7.65 15.61
C ARG A 79 -10.08 -8.72 15.53
N ALA A 80 -10.42 -9.93 15.07
CA ALA A 80 -9.62 -11.14 15.22
C ALA A 80 -8.44 -11.23 14.23
#